data_AF-A0A382Y613-F1
#
_entry.id   AF-A0A382Y613-F1
#
_cell.length_a   1.000
_cell.length_b   1.000
_cell.length_c   1.000
_cell.angle_alpha   90.00
_cell.angle_beta   90.00
_cell.angle_gamma   90.00
#
_symmetry.space_group_name_H-M   'P 1'
#
loop_
_entity.id
_entity.type
_entity.pdbx_description
1 polymer ?
#
loop_
_entity_poly.entity_id
_entity_poly.type
_entity_poly.pdbx_seq_one_letter_code
_entity_poly.pdbx_strand_id
1 'polypeptide(L)' 'MQIVVRNSSGDNVDTITVSDNLFDAPMNQALVHQVAVAHMANARQGTSSTKTRGMVSGGGAKPW' A
#
# COMPACT_ATOMS: atom_id res chain seq x y z
N MET A 1 -15.85 -13.97 18.03
CA MET A 1 -16.08 -12.55 18.37
C MET A 1 -17.41 -12.16 17.78
N GLN A 2 -18.27 -11.45 18.50
CA GLN A 2 -19.59 -11.05 18.01
C GLN A 2 -19.57 -9.59 17.55
N ILE A 3 -20.01 -9.33 16.32
CA ILE A 3 -20.10 -7.99 15.75
C ILE A 3 -21.56 -7.68 15.46
N VAL A 4 -22.01 -6.48 15.87
CA VAL A 4 -23.37 -6.00 15.60
C VAL A 4 -23.45 -5.46 14.17
N VAL A 5 -24.44 -5.92 13.42
CA VAL A 5 -24.77 -5.46 12.07
C VAL A 5 -25.78 -4.33 12.17
N ARG A 6 -25.49 -3.22 11.48
CA ARG A 6 -26.38 -2.05 11.40
C ARG A 6 -26.98 -1.89 10.01
N ASN A 7 -28.22 -1.43 9.93
CA ASN A 7 -28.85 -1.03 8.67
C ASN A 7 -28.38 0.36 8.22
N SER A 8 -28.80 0.79 7.03
CA SER A 8 -28.52 2.13 6.49
C SER A 8 -29.05 3.28 7.36
N SER A 9 -30.06 3.02 8.19
CA SER A 9 -30.63 3.98 9.14
C SER A 9 -29.83 4.09 10.45
N GLY A 10 -28.86 3.19 10.66
CA GLY A 10 -28.01 3.13 11.84
C GLY A 10 -28.54 2.26 12.98
N ASP A 11 -29.70 1.62 12.81
CA ASP A 11 -30.27 0.72 13.81
C ASP A 11 -29.54 -0.63 13.81
N ASN A 12 -29.43 -1.24 15.00
CA ASN A 12 -28.88 -2.58 15.15
C ASN A 12 -29.92 -3.61 14.69
N VAL A 13 -29.58 -4.40 13.66
CA VAL A 13 -30.49 -5.38 13.07
C VAL A 13 -30.19 -6.80 13.54
N ASP A 14 -28.91 -7.15 13.63
CA ASP A 14 -28.50 -8.52 13.95
C ASP A 14 -27.09 -8.54 14.56
N THR A 15 -26.66 -9.69 15.09
CA THR A 15 -25.30 -9.90 15.57
C THR A 15 -24.70 -11.14 14.96
N ILE A 16 -23.59 -10.99 14.24
CA ILE A 16 -22.90 -12.07 13.54
C ILE A 16 -21.67 -12.51 14.33
N THR A 17 -21.49 -13.83 14.42
CA THR A 17 -20.27 -14.43 14.97
C THR A 17 -19.22 -14.54 13.87
N VAL A 18 -18.07 -13.90 14.08
CA VAL A 18 -16.89 -14.00 13.20
C VAL A 18 -15.77 -14.77 13.87
N SER A 19 -14.89 -15.35 13.03
CA SER A 19 -13.74 -16.16 13.44
C SER A 19 -12.79 -15.39 14.35
N ASP A 20 -12.56 -15.92 15.55
CA ASP A 20 -11.63 -15.32 16.53
C ASP A 20 -10.20 -15.26 16.02
N ASN A 21 -9.76 -16.27 15.28
CA ASN A 21 -8.38 -16.34 14.79
C ASN A 21 -7.99 -15.16 13.87
N LEU A 22 -8.96 -14.61 13.12
CA LEU A 22 -8.69 -13.51 12.19
C LEU A 22 -8.91 -12.14 12.83
N PHE A 23 -9.91 -12.03 13.69
CA PHE A 23 -10.36 -10.74 14.22
C PHE A 23 -9.89 -10.44 15.64
N ASP A 24 -9.49 -11.45 16.41
CA ASP A 24 -8.94 -11.33 17.77
C ASP A 24 -7.43 -11.64 17.82
N ALA A 25 -6.77 -11.62 16.65
CA ALA A 25 -5.33 -11.80 16.57
C ALA A 25 -4.60 -10.61 17.23
N PRO A 26 -3.52 -10.85 18.00
CA PRO A 26 -2.75 -9.77 18.62
C PRO A 26 -2.12 -8.87 17.56
N MET A 27 -2.31 -7.56 17.71
CA MET A 27 -1.82 -6.55 16.77
C MET A 27 -0.27 -6.48 16.78
N ASN A 28 0.35 -6.81 15.64
CA ASN A 28 1.77 -6.56 15.42
C ASN A 28 1.98 -5.25 14.64
N GLN A 29 2.20 -4.16 15.38
CA GLN A 29 2.34 -2.82 14.80
C GLN A 29 3.51 -2.70 13.80
N ALA A 30 4.65 -3.33 14.10
CA ALA A 30 5.83 -3.26 13.24
C ALA A 30 5.57 -3.91 11.87
N LEU A 31 4.96 -5.09 11.87
CA LEU A 31 4.61 -5.80 10.65
C LEU A 31 3.57 -5.03 9.83
N VAL A 32 2.53 -4.49 10.47
CA VAL A 32 1.50 -3.70 9.80
C VAL A 32 2.10 -2.47 9.12
N HIS A 33 2.99 -1.75 9.80
CA HIS A 33 3.67 -0.60 9.22
C HIS A 33 4.54 -0.99 8.00
N GLN A 34 5.31 -2.08 8.10
CA GLN A 34 6.13 -2.58 6.99
C GLN A 34 5.29 -2.89 5.75
N VAL A 35 4.17 -3.60 5.93
CA VAL A 35 3.27 -3.96 4.82
C VAL A 35 2.62 -2.71 4.23
N ALA A 36 2.18 -1.75 5.06
CA ALA A 36 1.60 -0.50 4.59
C ALA A 36 2.60 0.29 3.72
N VAL A 37 3.85 0.42 4.16
CA VAL A 37 4.91 1.10 3.39
C VAL A 37 5.20 0.38 2.08
N ALA A 38 5.31 -0.95 2.10
CA ALA A 38 5.53 -1.75 0.89
C ALA A 38 4.38 -1.60 -0.11
N HIS A 39 3.14 -1.63 0.36
CA HIS A 39 1.97 -1.46 -0.50
C HIS A 39 1.94 -0.06 -1.15
N MET A 40 2.20 1.00 -0.37
CA MET A 40 2.29 2.36 -0.89
C MET A 40 3.45 2.54 -1.88
N ALA A 41 4.57 1.85 -1.68
CA ALA A 41 5.70 1.89 -2.61
C ALA A 41 5.34 1.21 -3.94
N ASN A 42 4.69 0.05 -3.89
CA ASN A 42 4.28 -0.73 -5.06
C ASN A 42 3.19 -0.04 -5.90
N ALA A 43 2.38 0.83 -5.29
CA ALA A 43 1.37 1.59 -6.01
C ALA A 43 1.95 2.68 -6.93
N ARG A 44 3.25 2.97 -6.86
CA ARG A 44 3.90 4.00 -7.70
C ARG A 44 4.14 3.46 -9.11
N GLN A 45 3.82 4.28 -10.12
CA GLN A 45 3.96 3.91 -11.53
C GLN A 45 5.43 3.81 -12.02
N GLY A 46 6.37 4.55 -11.42
CA GLY A 46 7.79 4.47 -11.74
C GLY A 46 8.23 5.06 -13.09
N THR A 47 7.38 5.82 -13.78
CA THR A 47 7.67 6.41 -15.11
C THR A 47 8.50 7.70 -15.02
N SER A 48 9.71 7.59 -14.48
CA SER A 48 10.68 8.69 -14.42
C SER A 48 12.00 8.25 -15.06
N SER A 49 12.54 9.08 -15.96
CA SER A 49 13.83 8.85 -16.61
C SER A 49 14.46 10.16 -17.04
N THR A 50 15.79 10.22 -17.05
CA THR A 50 16.59 11.37 -17.50
C THR A 50 17.79 10.87 -18.29
N LYS A 51 18.15 11.58 -19.37
CA LYS A 51 19.29 11.20 -20.21
C LYS A 51 20.59 11.33 -19.42
N THR A 52 21.43 10.31 -19.49
CA THR A 52 22.83 10.39 -19.05
C THR A 52 23.69 10.99 -20.15
N ARG A 53 24.94 11.37 -19.84
CA ARG A 53 25.90 11.93 -20.82
C ARG A 53 26.05 11.06 -22.08
N GLY A 54 26.01 9.74 -21.93
CA GLY A 54 26.11 8.79 -23.07
C GLY A 54 24.83 8.62 -23.89
N MET A 55 23.69 9.12 -23.39
CA MET A 55 22.40 9.09 -24.10
C MET A 55 22.13 10.38 -24.89
N VAL A 56 23.02 11.38 -24.80
CA VAL A 56 22.92 12.65 -25.53
C VAL A 56 23.56 12.48 -26.91
N SER A 57 22.82 12.86 -27.96
CA SER A 57 23.35 12.91 -29.32
C SER A 57 24.25 14.12 -29.49
N GLY A 58 25.42 13.94 -30.13
CA GLY A 58 26.42 14.99 -30.32
C GLY A 58 27.35 15.11 -29.10
N GLY A 59 28.52 14.47 -29.19
CA GLY A 59 29.55 14.49 -28.16
C GLY A 59 30.70 13.53 -28.52
N GLY A 60 31.81 13.61 -27.80
CA GLY A 60 32.96 12.70 -27.97
C GLY A 60 34.11 13.26 -28.82
N ALA A 61 33.84 14.21 -29.72
CA ALA A 61 34.90 15.00 -30.33
C ALA A 61 35.43 16.01 -29.31
N LYS A 62 36.75 16.05 -29.13
CA LYS A 62 37.40 17.06 -28.32
C LYS A 62 37.16 18.43 -29.00
N PRO A 63 36.63 19.44 -28.30
CA PRO A 63 36.28 20.72 -28.92
C PRO A 63 37.46 21.56 -29.43
N TRP A 64 38.68 21.11 -29.17
CA TRP A 64 39.95 21.74 -29.51
C TRP A 64 41.06 20.68 -29.56
#